data_AF-A0A4Q6EQ84-F1
#
_entry.id   AF-A0A4Q6EQ84-F1
#
_cell.length_a   1.000
_cell.length_b   1.000
_cell.length_c   1.000
_cell.angle_alpha   90.00
_cell.angle_beta   90.00
_cell.angle_gamma   90.00
#
_symmetry.space_group_name_H-M   'P 1'
#
loop_
_entity.id
_entity.type
_entity.pdbx_description
1 polymer ?
#
loop_
_entity_poly.entity_id
_entity_poly.type
_entity_poly.pdbx_seq_one_letter_code
_entity_poly.pdbx_strand_id
1 'polypeptide(L)'
;MRNIRELDLIVIEKVMGWKFDPARAFSPSNTLSCTWEMEEYVLSNPVWRKAYGEAMQALLFPAGVESIAPSEMAVACAHASLQVRCLAALRAVGAPLAPEAEVPHLASA
;
A
#
# COMPACT_ATOMS: atom_id res chain seq x y z
N MET A 1 13.87 -1.93 3.73
CA MET A 1 13.83 -0.72 2.86
C MET A 1 14.37 0.48 3.62
N ARG A 2 15.42 1.16 3.12
CA ARG A 2 16.11 2.22 3.90
C ARG A 2 15.69 3.66 3.51
N ASN A 3 14.83 3.86 2.50
CA ASN A 3 14.44 5.20 2.05
C ASN A 3 12.99 5.29 1.58
N ILE A 4 12.20 6.22 2.13
CA ILE A 4 10.79 6.44 1.74
C ILE A 4 10.64 6.78 0.25
N ARG A 5 11.67 7.39 -0.35
CA ARG A 5 11.72 7.65 -1.80
C ARG A 5 11.76 6.39 -2.65
N GLU A 6 12.34 5.30 -2.17
CA GLU A 6 12.38 4.04 -2.92
C GLU A 6 10.97 3.44 -3.07
N LEU A 7 10.15 3.53 -2.02
CA LEU A 7 8.76 3.07 -2.05
C LEU A 7 7.95 3.84 -3.10
N ASP A 8 8.06 5.17 -3.12
CA ASP A 8 7.38 6.01 -4.11
C ASP A 8 7.77 5.61 -5.54
N LEU A 9 9.06 5.42 -5.81
CA LEU A 9 9.55 5.01 -7.13
C LEU A 9 8.99 3.67 -7.57
N ILE A 10 8.98 2.68 -6.67
CA ILE A 10 8.47 1.34 -6.97
C ILE A 10 6.95 1.39 -7.20
N VAL A 11 6.20 2.19 -6.44
CA VAL A 11 4.75 2.39 -6.68
C VAL A 11 4.50 3.04 -8.03
N ILE A 12 5.23 4.11 -8.36
CA ILE A 12 5.11 4.80 -9.66
C ILE A 12 5.35 3.82 -10.81
N GLU A 13 6.40 3.01 -10.73
CA GLU A 13 6.78 2.09 -11.79
C GLU A 13 5.84 0.88 -11.88
N LYS A 14 5.56 0.23 -10.74
CA LYS A 14 4.89 -1.08 -10.69
C LYS A 14 3.38 -1.00 -10.58
N VAL A 15 2.87 0.01 -9.86
CA VAL A 15 1.41 0.21 -9.72
C VAL A 15 0.92 1.09 -10.85
N MET A 16 1.46 2.31 -10.97
CA MET A 16 0.94 3.29 -11.94
C MET A 16 1.39 3.01 -13.39
N GLY A 17 2.42 2.17 -13.58
CA GLY A 17 2.99 1.89 -14.89
C GLY A 17 3.66 3.10 -15.55
N TRP A 18 3.99 4.12 -14.76
CA TRP A 18 4.60 5.34 -15.25
C TRP A 18 6.11 5.21 -15.29
N LYS A 19 6.73 5.86 -16.28
CA LYS A 19 8.17 6.12 -16.22
C LYS A 19 8.42 7.18 -15.16
N PHE A 20 9.47 7.01 -14.36
CA PHE A 20 9.88 8.02 -13.40
C PHE A 20 10.15 9.36 -14.12
N ASP A 21 9.48 10.40 -13.65
CA ASP A 21 9.68 11.78 -14.09
C ASP A 21 10.05 12.62 -12.85
N PRO A 22 11.30 13.11 -12.73
CA PRO A 22 11.72 13.90 -11.58
C PRO A 22 11.02 15.26 -11.48
N ALA A 23 10.39 15.75 -12.56
CA ALA A 23 9.60 16.98 -12.53
C ALA A 23 8.18 16.75 -11.99
N ARG A 24 7.68 15.50 -12.02
CA ARG A 24 6.38 15.15 -11.48
C ARG A 24 6.50 14.94 -9.97
N ALA A 25 5.98 15.88 -9.19
CA ALA A 25 5.87 15.74 -7.74
C ALA A 25 4.78 14.72 -7.38
N PHE A 26 5.10 13.43 -7.48
CA PHE A 26 4.21 12.33 -7.09
C PHE A 26 4.87 11.50 -5.99
N SER A 27 4.28 11.50 -4.80
CA SER A 27 4.84 10.85 -3.60
C SER A 27 3.71 10.14 -2.83
N PRO A 28 3.26 8.98 -3.30
CA PRO A 28 2.10 8.27 -2.75
C PRO A 28 2.30 7.78 -1.32
N SER A 29 3.53 7.63 -0.83
CA SER A 29 3.81 7.23 0.54
C SER A 29 3.79 8.37 1.56
N ASN A 30 3.71 9.63 1.10
CA ASN A 30 3.79 10.82 1.96
C ASN A 30 2.74 11.91 1.65
N THR A 31 2.14 11.88 0.45
CA THR A 31 1.16 12.88 0.00
C THR A 31 -0.20 12.24 -0.20
N LEU A 32 -1.19 12.65 0.61
CA LEU A 32 -2.53 12.06 0.63
C LEU A 32 -3.22 12.05 -0.75
N SER A 33 -3.11 13.13 -1.53
CA SER A 33 -3.70 13.18 -2.88
C SER A 33 -3.04 12.18 -3.84
N CYS A 34 -1.72 12.00 -3.78
CA CYS A 34 -1.02 10.99 -4.57
C CYS A 34 -1.40 9.57 -4.16
N THR A 35 -1.59 9.33 -2.85
CA THR A 35 -2.07 8.04 -2.34
C THR A 35 -3.47 7.75 -2.87
N TRP A 36 -4.38 8.72 -2.85
CA TRP A 36 -5.72 8.55 -3.40
C TRP A 36 -5.72 8.30 -4.90
N GLU A 37 -4.94 9.05 -5.68
CA GLU A 37 -4.81 8.81 -7.13
C GLU A 37 -4.34 7.37 -7.42
N MET A 38 -3.38 6.86 -6.62
CA MET A 38 -2.93 5.46 -6.69
C MET A 38 -4.03 4.47 -6.28
N GLU A 39 -4.76 4.72 -5.20
CA GLU A 39 -5.83 3.84 -4.75
C GLU A 39 -6.97 3.77 -5.78
N GLU A 40 -7.39 4.91 -6.34
CA GLU A 40 -8.41 4.94 -7.40
C GLU A 40 -7.98 4.09 -8.60
N TYR A 41 -6.71 4.19 -9.00
CA TYR A 41 -6.15 3.37 -10.06
C TYR A 41 -6.25 1.87 -9.74
N VAL A 42 -5.81 1.44 -8.55
CA VAL A 42 -5.86 0.04 -8.11
C VAL A 42 -7.30 -0.45 -8.01
N LEU A 43 -8.17 0.32 -7.38
CA LEU A 43 -9.56 -0.03 -7.12
C LEU A 43 -10.42 -0.02 -8.39
N SER A 44 -9.99 0.64 -9.47
CA SER A 44 -10.66 0.59 -10.77
C SER A 44 -10.58 -0.80 -11.43
N ASN A 45 -9.58 -1.61 -11.07
CA ASN A 45 -9.41 -2.97 -11.56
C ASN A 45 -10.04 -4.00 -10.59
N PRO A 46 -11.03 -4.81 -11.01
CA PRO A 46 -11.70 -5.77 -10.12
C PRO A 46 -10.78 -6.83 -9.50
N VAL A 47 -9.75 -7.26 -10.22
CA VAL A 47 -8.78 -8.27 -9.75
C VAL A 47 -7.91 -7.67 -8.64
N TRP A 48 -7.35 -6.49 -8.91
CA TRP A 48 -6.49 -5.80 -7.92
C TRP A 48 -7.27 -5.29 -6.73
N ARG A 49 -8.53 -4.86 -6.91
CA ARG A 49 -9.41 -4.43 -5.81
C ARG A 49 -9.54 -5.51 -4.73
N LYS A 50 -9.78 -6.76 -5.13
CA LYS A 50 -9.90 -7.87 -4.19
C LYS A 50 -8.57 -8.12 -3.47
N ALA A 51 -7.49 -8.24 -4.24
CA ALA A 51 -6.15 -8.46 -3.70
C ALA A 51 -5.67 -7.33 -2.78
N TYR A 52 -6.05 -6.08 -3.07
CA TYR A 52 -5.77 -4.91 -2.24
C TYR A 52 -6.44 -5.00 -0.87
N GLY A 53 -7.72 -5.39 -0.82
CA GLY A 53 -8.44 -5.60 0.43
C GLY A 53 -7.80 -6.69 1.30
N GLU A 54 -7.44 -7.82 0.68
CA GLU A 54 -6.75 -8.93 1.36
C GLU A 54 -5.36 -8.49 1.87
N ALA A 55 -4.61 -7.73 1.07
CA ALA A 55 -3.31 -7.21 1.47
C ALA A 55 -3.42 -6.20 2.62
N MET A 56 -4.40 -5.29 2.58
CA MET A 56 -4.69 -4.34 3.65
C MET A 56 -5.05 -5.05 4.95
N GLN A 57 -5.90 -6.08 4.87
CA GLN A 57 -6.26 -6.89 6.04
C GLN A 57 -5.03 -7.58 6.65
N ALA A 58 -4.20 -8.22 5.83
CA ALA A 58 -2.99 -8.90 6.30
C ALA A 58 -1.94 -7.95 6.89
N LEU A 59 -1.85 -6.70 6.38
CA LEU A 59 -0.91 -5.70 6.87
C LEU A 59 -1.38 -5.02 8.17
N LEU A 60 -2.69 -4.80 8.32
CA LEU A 60 -3.26 -4.16 9.51
C LEU A 60 -3.46 -5.15 10.66
N PHE A 61 -3.65 -6.43 10.33
CA PHE A 61 -4.01 -7.46 11.30
C PHE A 61 -3.13 -8.69 11.10
N PRO A 62 -2.05 -8.83 11.89
CA PRO A 62 -1.15 -9.96 11.76
C PRO A 62 -1.86 -11.29 12.08
N ALA A 63 -1.32 -12.37 11.52
CA ALA A 63 -1.83 -13.73 11.72
C ALA A 63 -1.95 -14.06 13.22
N GLY A 64 -3.14 -14.50 13.66
CA GLY A 64 -3.47 -14.77 15.06
C GLY A 64 -4.60 -13.89 15.62
N VAL A 65 -5.04 -12.86 14.90
CA VAL A 65 -6.28 -12.14 15.21
C VAL A 65 -7.45 -12.83 14.49
N GLU A 66 -8.08 -13.78 15.16
CA GLU A 66 -9.09 -14.68 14.55
C GLU A 66 -10.45 -14.01 14.29
N SER A 67 -10.70 -12.81 14.80
CA SER A 67 -11.96 -12.09 14.58
C SER A 67 -11.81 -10.58 14.79
N ILE A 68 -12.06 -9.80 13.74
CA ILE A 68 -12.22 -8.34 13.80
C ILE A 68 -13.57 -8.03 13.18
N ALA A 69 -14.37 -7.17 13.83
CA ALA A 69 -15.66 -6.80 13.27
C ALA A 69 -15.44 -6.02 11.95
N PRO A 70 -16.30 -6.16 10.92
CA PRO A 70 -16.17 -5.42 9.67
C PRO A 70 -16.08 -3.89 9.86
N SER A 71 -16.75 -3.35 10.88
CA SER A 71 -16.66 -1.94 11.27
C SER A 71 -15.28 -1.54 11.77
N GLU A 72 -14.65 -2.37 12.60
CA GLU A 72 -13.29 -2.15 13.12
C GLU A 72 -12.25 -2.25 12.00
N MET A 73 -12.46 -3.17 11.04
CA MET A 73 -11.63 -3.28 9.84
C MET A 73 -11.73 -2.04 8.95
N ALA A 74 -12.94 -1.51 8.74
CA ALA A 74 -13.13 -0.27 7.99
C ALA A 74 -12.42 0.93 8.66
N VAL A 75 -12.49 1.01 9.99
CA VAL A 75 -11.81 2.05 10.78
C VAL A 75 -10.28 1.90 10.70
N ALA A 76 -9.75 0.68 10.82
CA ALA A 76 -8.31 0.44 10.69
C ALA A 76 -7.80 0.78 9.28
N CYS A 77 -8.55 0.40 8.23
CA CYS A 77 -8.22 0.78 6.85
C CYS A 77 -8.26 2.31 6.65
N ALA A 78 -9.20 3.02 7.28
CA ALA A 78 -9.26 4.47 7.22
C ALA A 78 -8.02 5.13 7.83
N HIS A 79 -7.51 4.60 8.95
CA HIS A 79 -6.34 5.12 9.66
C HIS A 79 -5.00 4.53 9.21
N ALA A 80 -5.00 3.62 8.24
CA ALA A 80 -3.78 3.04 7.69
C ALA A 80 -2.87 4.15 7.14
N SER A 81 -1.59 4.09 7.48
CA SER A 81 -0.60 5.04 6.98
C SER A 81 -0.53 4.97 5.44
N LEU A 82 -0.13 6.08 4.82
CA LEU A 82 0.02 6.16 3.36
C LEU A 82 1.02 5.10 2.84
N GLN A 83 2.02 4.76 3.65
CA GLN A 83 2.98 3.68 3.37
C GLN A 83 2.31 2.30 3.35
N VAL A 84 1.42 1.99 4.30
CA VAL A 84 0.68 0.71 4.33
C VAL A 84 -0.19 0.58 3.08
N ARG A 85 -0.86 1.66 2.67
CA ARG A 85 -1.64 1.71 1.43
C ARG A 85 -0.76 1.45 0.19
N CYS A 86 0.43 2.04 0.13
CA CYS A 86 1.40 1.77 -0.93
C CYS A 86 1.85 0.30 -0.97
N LEU A 87 2.12 -0.30 0.19
CA LEU A 87 2.53 -1.71 0.29
C LEU A 87 1.39 -2.65 -0.14
N ALA A 88 0.15 -2.36 0.25
CA ALA A 88 -1.01 -3.11 -0.19
C ALA A 88 -1.22 -3.01 -1.70
N ALA A 89 -1.02 -1.82 -2.29
CA ALA A 89 -1.11 -1.60 -3.73
C ALA A 89 -0.07 -2.44 -4.49
N LEU A 90 1.17 -2.49 -3.99
CA LEU A 90 2.23 -3.30 -4.57
C LEU A 90 1.89 -4.81 -4.53
N ARG A 91 1.38 -5.30 -3.40
CA ARG A 91 0.90 -6.69 -3.30
C ARG A 91 -0.25 -6.96 -4.27
N ALA A 92 -1.19 -6.02 -4.39
CA ALA A 92 -2.37 -6.16 -5.24
C ALA A 92 -2.02 -6.34 -6.74
N VAL A 93 -0.97 -5.68 -7.21
CA VAL A 93 -0.49 -5.80 -8.60
C VAL A 93 0.51 -6.96 -8.80
N GLY A 94 0.78 -7.75 -7.76
CA GLY A 94 1.74 -8.86 -7.81
C GLY A 94 3.20 -8.40 -7.87
N ALA A 95 3.50 -7.17 -7.46
CA ALA A 95 4.87 -6.71 -7.37
C ALA A 95 5.57 -7.42 -6.20
N PRO A 96 6.76 -8.04 -6.42
CA PRO A 96 7.50 -8.68 -5.36
C PRO A 96 7.95 -7.63 -4.35
N LEU A 97 7.47 -7.74 -3.12
CA LEU A 97 8.00 -6.98 -2.00
C LEU A 97 9.25 -7.71 -1.48
N ALA A 98 10.30 -6.95 -1.15
CA ALA A 98 11.41 -7.55 -0.41
C ALA A 98 10.85 -8.15 0.89
N PRO A 99 11.31 -9.33 1.35
CA PRO A 99 10.79 -9.99 2.57
C PRO A 99 10.76 -9.07 3.80
N GLU A 100 11.65 -8.08 3.86
CA GLU A 100 11.71 -7.05 4.90
C GLU A 100 10.49 -6.10 4.91
N ALA A 101 9.83 -5.91 3.77
CA ALA A 101 8.61 -5.12 3.64
C ALA A 101 7.34 -5.94 3.95
N GLU A 102 7.49 -7.26 4.15
CA GLU A 102 6.40 -8.17 4.48
C GLU A 102 6.22 -8.41 5.99
N VAL A 103 7.15 -7.90 6.79
CA VAL A 103 7.12 -8.02 8.25
C VAL A 103 6.17 -6.94 8.83
N PRO A 104 5.28 -7.26 9.80
CA PRO A 104 4.33 -6.31 10.41
C PRO A 104 4.96 -5.21 11.27
N HIS A 105 6.23 -4.90 11.06
CA HIS A 105 6.99 -3.92 11.84
C HIS A 105 7.75 -3.03 10.86
N LEU A 106 7.15 -1.87 10.55
CA LEU A 106 7.90 -0.62 10.68
C LEU A 106 8.47 -0.58 12.12
N ALA A 107 9.49 -1.40 12.38
CA ALA A 107 10.23 -1.45 13.62
C ALA A 107 11.17 -0.26 13.63
N SER A 108 10.62 0.92 13.89
CA SER A 108 11.26 2.04 14.58
C SER A 108 10.36 3.28 14.47
N ALA A 109 9.70 3.60 15.58
CA ALA A 109 9.29 4.93 16.07
C ALA A 109 8.48 5.85 15.14
#